data_AF-A0A1H9GSW5-F1
#
_entry.id   AF-A0A1H9GSW5-F1
#
_cell.length_a   1.000
_cell.length_b   1.000
_cell.length_c   1.000
_cell.angle_alpha   90.00
_cell.angle_beta   90.00
_cell.angle_gamma   90.00
#
_symmetry.space_group_name_H-M   'P 1'
#
loop_
_entity.id
_entity.type
_entity.pdbx_description
1 polymer ?
#
loop_
_entity_poly.entity_id
_entity_poly.type
_entity_poly.pdbx_seq_one_letter_code
_entity_poly.pdbx_strand_id
1 'polypeptide(L)'
;MECKGSHGKAVAQHEQLAKASSQVHAVVVGGGDGSAAPPPSLMMATALAGSGGIEMLILDPDGDGVLAVPGERALSLNGPIEELHDFAGIPVKASDGSDDTRPGFYIPPERSEWFSRVLARTSAASLLTFVGDRKSARELLTPRQQTRVGSEYALPGTDTVFDTGVVLGGMRFIGTDHVFRFGSRRMEAFSGVLVGLRQLLAEKDFQGYQSALPSVQAVWADRRQEAEAEWGGVIAMDTDGAVLGLRPMGVGQELEYTGPH
;
A
#
# COMPACT_ATOMS: atom_id res chain seq x y z
N MET A 1 -2.04 -3.54 -8.45
CA MET A 1 -3.46 -3.11 -8.35
C MET A 1 -3.56 -1.68 -8.86
N GLU A 2 -4.27 -1.44 -9.95
CA GLU A 2 -4.60 -0.07 -10.40
C GLU A 2 -6.12 0.12 -10.23
N CYS A 3 -6.52 1.07 -9.39
CA CYS A 3 -7.92 1.36 -9.09
C CYS A 3 -8.28 2.74 -9.62
N LYS A 4 -9.22 2.82 -10.55
CA LYS A 4 -9.82 4.09 -10.99
C LYS A 4 -11.34 4.00 -10.84
N GLY A 5 -11.90 4.80 -9.95
CA GLY A 5 -13.34 4.95 -9.85
C GLY A 5 -13.88 5.79 -11.01
N SER A 6 -15.00 5.39 -11.60
CA SER A 6 -15.75 6.26 -12.51
C SER A 6 -17.21 6.38 -12.11
N HIS A 7 -17.78 7.56 -12.35
CA HIS A 7 -19.22 7.79 -12.34
C HIS A 7 -19.81 7.59 -13.75
N GLY A 8 -19.45 6.47 -14.41
CA GLY A 8 -19.63 6.30 -15.85
C GLY A 8 -20.31 5.00 -16.27
N LYS A 9 -20.79 4.98 -17.53
CA LYS A 9 -21.35 3.81 -18.24
C LYS A 9 -20.25 2.75 -18.47
N ALA A 10 -20.64 1.50 -18.73
CA ALA A 10 -19.74 0.35 -18.97
C ALA A 10 -18.55 0.62 -19.93
N VAL A 11 -18.73 1.48 -20.95
CA VAL A 11 -17.65 1.89 -21.87
C VAL A 11 -16.47 2.54 -21.13
N ALA A 12 -16.73 3.36 -20.11
CA ALA A 12 -15.67 4.00 -19.33
C ALA A 12 -14.89 2.98 -18.48
N GLN A 13 -15.56 1.96 -17.94
CA GLN A 13 -14.90 0.87 -17.23
C GLN A 13 -14.01 0.04 -18.17
N HIS A 14 -14.46 -0.22 -19.41
CA HIS A 14 -13.65 -0.91 -20.42
C HIS A 14 -12.42 -0.10 -20.85
N GLU A 15 -12.56 1.21 -21.07
CA GLU A 15 -11.41 2.08 -21.38
C GLU A 15 -10.40 2.14 -20.24
N GLN A 16 -10.87 2.14 -18.98
CA GLN A 16 -10.01 2.05 -17.81
C GLN A 16 -9.22 0.74 -17.78
N LEU A 17 -9.88 -0.40 -18.02
CA LEU A 17 -9.22 -1.70 -18.10
C LEU A 17 -8.23 -1.78 -19.27
N ALA A 18 -8.60 -1.25 -20.45
CA ALA A 18 -7.71 -1.19 -21.61
C ALA A 18 -6.48 -0.31 -21.36
N LYS A 19 -6.60 0.76 -20.58
CA LYS A 19 -5.45 1.57 -20.17
C LYS A 19 -4.58 0.85 -19.14
N ALA A 20 -5.20 0.12 -18.20
CA ALA A 20 -4.51 -0.66 -17.19
C ALA A 20 -3.70 -1.82 -17.78
N SER A 21 -4.19 -2.45 -18.86
CA SER A 21 -3.47 -3.56 -19.52
C SER A 21 -2.08 -3.16 -20.00
N SER A 22 -1.93 -1.93 -20.53
CA SER A 22 -0.62 -1.41 -20.94
C SER A 22 0.37 -1.31 -19.77
N GLN A 23 -0.10 -1.07 -18.54
CA GLN A 23 0.74 -0.96 -17.35
C GLN A 23 1.10 -2.34 -16.79
N VAL A 24 0.17 -3.29 -16.82
CA VAL A 24 0.43 -4.68 -16.41
C VAL A 24 1.55 -5.29 -17.24
N HIS A 25 1.54 -5.08 -18.56
CA HIS A 25 2.58 -5.60 -19.45
C HIS A 25 3.85 -4.74 -19.50
N ALA A 26 3.88 -3.58 -18.84
CA ALA A 26 5.03 -2.68 -18.84
C ALA A 26 6.11 -3.08 -17.83
N VAL A 27 5.86 -4.04 -16.93
CA VAL A 27 6.85 -4.52 -15.95
C VAL A 27 7.03 -6.02 -16.12
N VAL A 28 8.26 -6.48 -16.19
CA VAL A 28 8.61 -7.90 -16.29
C VAL A 28 9.74 -8.21 -15.32
N VAL A 29 9.63 -9.35 -14.64
CA VAL A 29 10.58 -9.81 -13.61
C VAL A 29 11.05 -11.22 -13.97
N GLY A 30 12.32 -11.54 -13.72
CA GLY A 30 12.86 -12.90 -13.89
C GLY A 30 14.04 -12.97 -14.85
N GLY A 31 14.48 -14.19 -15.20
CA GLY A 31 15.68 -14.42 -16.01
C GLY A 31 15.50 -14.09 -17.49
N GLY A 32 16.54 -13.52 -18.10
CA GLY A 32 16.55 -13.15 -19.52
C GLY A 32 16.59 -14.33 -20.50
N ASP A 33 16.54 -15.57 -20.00
CA ASP A 33 16.52 -16.83 -20.75
C ASP A 33 15.10 -17.25 -21.19
N GLY A 34 14.13 -16.35 -21.10
CA GLY A 34 12.72 -16.61 -21.40
C GLY A 34 11.87 -16.92 -20.17
N SER A 35 12.45 -16.88 -18.96
CA SER A 35 11.71 -16.97 -17.69
C SER A 35 11.22 -15.62 -17.16
N ALA A 36 11.52 -14.53 -17.86
CA ALA A 36 11.05 -13.19 -17.55
C ALA A 36 9.56 -13.07 -17.90
N ALA A 37 8.72 -12.88 -16.89
CA ALA A 37 7.27 -12.75 -17.05
C ALA A 37 6.70 -11.54 -16.28
N PRO A 38 5.50 -11.04 -16.65
CA PRO A 38 4.79 -10.06 -15.86
C PRO A 38 4.54 -10.60 -14.43
N PRO A 39 4.59 -9.75 -13.40
CA PRO A 39 4.21 -10.17 -12.05
C PRO A 39 2.71 -10.56 -12.01
N PRO A 40 2.30 -11.44 -11.09
CA PRO A 40 0.88 -11.69 -10.83
C PRO A 40 0.15 -10.37 -10.60
N SER A 41 -0.99 -10.18 -11.27
CA SER A 41 -1.67 -8.89 -11.25
C SER A 41 -3.17 -9.04 -11.37
N LEU A 42 -3.89 -8.04 -10.84
CA LEU A 42 -5.33 -7.95 -10.92
C LEU A 42 -5.69 -6.55 -11.42
N MET A 43 -6.52 -6.49 -12.47
CA MET A 43 -7.07 -5.24 -12.99
C MET A 43 -8.53 -5.11 -12.56
N MET A 44 -8.90 -3.94 -12.03
CA MET A 44 -10.23 -3.71 -11.49
C MET A 44 -10.77 -2.37 -11.98
N ALA A 45 -12.04 -2.36 -12.39
CA ALA A 45 -12.77 -1.14 -12.70
C ALA A 45 -14.08 -1.10 -11.91
N THR A 46 -14.26 -0.05 -11.11
CA THR A 46 -15.45 0.14 -10.27
C THR A 46 -16.32 1.26 -10.80
N ALA A 47 -17.64 1.02 -10.80
CA ALA A 47 -18.64 2.03 -11.12
C ALA A 47 -19.78 2.04 -10.11
N LEU A 48 -20.31 3.22 -9.85
CA LEU A 48 -21.56 3.40 -9.11
C LEU A 48 -22.73 3.23 -10.09
N ALA A 49 -23.36 2.06 -10.08
CA ALA A 49 -24.47 1.70 -10.96
C ALA A 49 -25.80 2.25 -10.42
N GLY A 50 -25.90 3.57 -10.23
CA GLY A 50 -27.15 4.24 -9.82
C GLY A 50 -27.86 3.55 -8.64
N SER A 51 -29.10 3.06 -8.86
CA SER A 51 -29.89 2.34 -7.85
C SER A 51 -29.45 0.88 -7.60
N GLY A 52 -28.53 0.34 -8.41
CA GLY A 52 -28.03 -1.03 -8.35
C GLY A 52 -26.82 -1.24 -7.45
N GLY A 53 -26.26 -0.18 -6.85
CA GLY A 53 -25.11 -0.27 -5.95
C GLY A 53 -23.77 -0.12 -6.67
N ILE A 54 -22.73 -0.77 -6.14
CA ILE A 54 -21.37 -0.74 -6.69
C ILE A 54 -21.19 -1.95 -7.62
N GLU A 55 -20.87 -1.69 -8.88
CA GLU A 55 -20.49 -2.71 -9.85
C GLU A 55 -18.96 -2.74 -10.00
N MET A 56 -18.39 -3.93 -10.12
CA MET A 56 -16.95 -4.15 -10.21
C MET A 56 -16.65 -5.16 -11.32
N LEU A 57 -15.85 -4.73 -12.29
CA LEU A 57 -15.28 -5.60 -13.31
C LEU A 57 -13.85 -5.96 -12.90
N ILE A 58 -13.53 -7.25 -12.98
CA ILE A 58 -12.24 -7.80 -12.57
C ILE A 58 -11.68 -8.61 -13.74
N LEU A 59 -10.43 -8.33 -14.11
CA LEU A 59 -9.64 -9.13 -15.03
C LEU A 59 -8.38 -9.63 -14.31
N ASP A 60 -8.10 -10.91 -14.50
CA ASP A 60 -6.95 -11.63 -13.96
C ASP A 60 -6.03 -12.02 -15.13
N PRO A 61 -5.18 -11.11 -15.61
CA PRO A 61 -4.25 -11.41 -16.70
C PRO A 61 -3.16 -12.36 -16.22
N ASP A 62 -2.72 -13.25 -17.10
CA ASP A 62 -1.63 -14.18 -16.81
C ASP A 62 -0.36 -13.45 -16.33
N GLY A 63 0.27 -14.00 -15.29
CA GLY A 63 1.51 -13.50 -14.74
C GLY A 63 2.08 -14.45 -13.71
N ASP A 64 3.25 -15.00 -13.98
CA ASP A 64 3.99 -15.92 -13.11
C ASP A 64 5.39 -15.38 -12.77
N GLY A 65 5.64 -14.10 -13.05
CA GLY A 65 6.90 -13.44 -12.74
C GLY A 65 7.20 -13.47 -11.24
N VAL A 66 8.28 -14.16 -10.86
CA VAL A 66 8.73 -14.27 -9.47
C VAL A 66 9.93 -13.35 -9.25
N LEU A 67 9.88 -12.55 -8.18
CA LEU A 67 11.05 -11.85 -7.65
C LEU A 67 12.00 -12.87 -6.99
N ALA A 68 12.77 -13.57 -7.82
CA ALA A 68 13.75 -14.56 -7.38
C ALA A 68 15.06 -13.87 -6.98
N VAL A 69 15.62 -14.26 -5.83
CA VAL A 69 16.91 -13.78 -5.34
C VAL A 69 17.97 -14.84 -5.67
N PRO A 70 19.01 -14.51 -6.45
CA PRO A 70 20.09 -15.44 -6.71
C PRO A 70 20.75 -15.91 -5.40
N GLY A 71 20.80 -17.22 -5.15
CA GLY A 71 21.61 -17.83 -4.09
C GLY A 71 20.99 -17.92 -2.68
N GLU A 72 19.66 -17.89 -2.54
CA GLU A 72 18.90 -18.18 -1.28
C GLU A 72 19.27 -17.31 -0.06
N ARG A 73 20.00 -16.21 -0.23
CA ARG A 73 20.30 -15.30 0.88
C ARG A 73 19.06 -14.50 1.24
N ALA A 74 18.76 -14.41 2.54
CA ALA A 74 17.73 -13.50 3.05
C ALA A 74 18.01 -12.06 2.59
N LEU A 75 16.98 -11.42 2.02
CA LEU A 75 17.06 -10.06 1.51
C LEU A 75 17.35 -9.06 2.63
N SER A 76 18.33 -8.17 2.40
CA SER A 76 18.49 -7.01 3.28
C SER A 76 17.52 -5.92 2.86
N LEU A 77 16.47 -5.70 3.65
CA LEU A 77 15.49 -4.64 3.38
C LEU A 77 15.93 -3.26 3.91
N ASN A 78 16.87 -3.25 4.86
CA ASN A 78 17.34 -2.04 5.54
C ASN A 78 18.44 -1.30 4.75
N GLY A 79 18.90 -1.87 3.63
CA GLY A 79 19.91 -1.25 2.76
C GLY A 79 19.41 0.01 2.06
N PRO A 80 20.32 0.82 1.48
CA PRO A 80 19.95 2.01 0.73
C PRO A 80 19.19 1.66 -0.56
N ILE A 81 18.46 2.66 -1.08
CA ILE A 81 17.84 2.63 -2.40
C ILE A 81 18.49 3.71 -3.24
N GLU A 82 19.01 3.31 -4.38
CA GLU A 82 19.54 4.21 -5.41
C GLU A 82 18.46 4.49 -6.45
N GLU A 83 18.42 5.72 -6.98
CA GLU A 83 17.58 6.04 -8.14
C GLU A 83 18.27 5.51 -9.41
N LEU A 84 17.99 4.25 -9.76
CA LEU A 84 18.46 3.70 -11.03
C LEU A 84 17.70 4.37 -12.19
N HIS A 85 18.44 4.87 -13.18
CA HIS A 85 17.90 5.50 -14.39
C HIS A 85 17.98 4.57 -15.61
N ASP A 86 18.05 3.27 -15.38
CA ASP A 86 18.09 2.31 -16.48
C ASP A 86 16.69 2.09 -17.05
N PHE A 87 16.48 2.61 -18.25
CA PHE A 87 15.46 2.14 -19.15
C PHE A 87 15.92 0.83 -19.77
N ALA A 88 15.93 -0.24 -18.97
CA ALA A 88 16.10 -1.58 -19.49
C ALA A 88 14.78 -1.97 -20.17
N GLY A 89 14.70 -1.73 -21.49
CA GLY A 89 13.63 -2.27 -22.32
C GLY A 89 13.47 -3.76 -22.05
N ILE A 90 12.24 -4.27 -22.16
CA ILE A 90 11.95 -5.67 -21.87
C ILE A 90 12.57 -6.52 -22.98
N PRO A 91 13.48 -7.45 -22.64
CA PRO A 91 14.09 -8.32 -23.64
C PRO A 91 13.01 -9.20 -24.26
N VAL A 92 13.00 -9.27 -25.58
CA VAL A 92 12.10 -10.11 -26.36
C VAL A 92 12.90 -10.78 -27.48
N LYS A 93 12.38 -11.90 -27.98
CA LYS A 93 12.89 -12.51 -29.20
C LYS A 93 12.08 -11.99 -30.39
N ALA A 94 12.78 -11.45 -31.38
CA ALA A 94 12.16 -11.12 -32.65
C ALA A 94 11.72 -12.40 -33.39
N SER A 95 10.88 -12.25 -34.41
CA SER A 95 10.36 -13.38 -35.20
C SER A 95 11.45 -14.16 -35.94
N ASP A 96 12.62 -13.56 -36.16
CA ASP A 96 13.81 -14.19 -36.73
C ASP A 96 14.74 -14.84 -35.68
N GLY A 97 14.36 -14.80 -34.40
CA GLY A 97 15.13 -15.34 -33.28
C GLY A 97 16.23 -14.43 -32.73
N SER A 98 16.41 -13.23 -33.28
CA SER A 98 17.36 -12.24 -32.77
C SER A 98 16.89 -11.62 -31.44
N ASP A 99 17.86 -11.09 -30.68
CA ASP A 99 17.58 -10.32 -29.47
C ASP A 99 17.04 -8.94 -29.83
N ASP A 100 15.89 -8.59 -29.27
CA ASP A 100 15.26 -7.28 -29.42
C ASP A 100 14.73 -6.81 -28.05
N THR A 101 14.26 -5.57 -27.98
CA THR A 101 13.68 -4.99 -26.78
C THR A 101 12.38 -4.27 -27.08
N ARG A 102 11.38 -4.44 -26.22
CA ARG A 102 10.14 -3.65 -26.26
C ARG A 102 10.12 -2.62 -25.12
N PRO A 103 9.38 -1.50 -25.26
CA PRO A 103 9.22 -0.54 -24.17
C PRO A 103 8.67 -1.18 -22.90
N GLY A 104 9.25 -0.81 -21.75
CA GLY A 104 8.87 -1.28 -20.43
C GLY A 104 10.03 -1.25 -19.45
N PHE A 105 9.82 -1.88 -18.29
CA PHE A 105 10.77 -2.01 -17.20
C PHE A 105 11.06 -3.48 -16.96
N TYR A 106 12.27 -3.90 -17.30
CA TYR A 106 12.76 -5.23 -16.98
C TYR A 106 13.55 -5.20 -15.66
N ILE A 107 13.21 -6.13 -14.77
CA ILE A 107 13.88 -6.32 -13.47
C ILE A 107 14.60 -7.67 -13.51
N PRO A 108 15.91 -7.67 -13.82
CA PRO A 108 16.69 -8.89 -13.87
C PRO A 108 16.96 -9.42 -12.44
N PRO A 109 17.30 -10.72 -12.28
CA PRO A 109 17.47 -11.35 -10.97
C PRO A 109 18.52 -10.66 -10.08
N GLU A 110 19.56 -10.08 -10.67
CA GLU A 110 20.62 -9.35 -9.97
C GLU A 110 20.09 -8.07 -9.31
N ARG A 111 18.92 -7.58 -9.72
CA ARG A 111 18.25 -6.39 -9.16
C ARG A 111 17.11 -6.72 -8.22
N SER A 112 16.80 -8.00 -7.99
CA SER A 112 15.70 -8.40 -7.11
C SER A 112 15.82 -7.79 -5.71
N GLU A 113 17.02 -7.78 -5.12
CA GLU A 113 17.21 -7.19 -3.79
C GLU A 113 16.96 -5.67 -3.75
N TRP A 114 17.49 -4.94 -4.73
CA TRP A 114 17.21 -3.51 -4.86
C TRP A 114 15.70 -3.25 -5.03
N PHE A 115 15.03 -4.01 -5.89
CA PHE A 115 13.61 -3.81 -6.15
C PHE A 115 12.75 -4.19 -4.95
N SER A 116 13.10 -5.25 -4.21
CA SER A 116 12.44 -5.60 -2.95
C SER A 116 12.53 -4.49 -1.91
N ARG A 117 13.68 -3.79 -1.82
CA ARG A 117 13.79 -2.60 -0.96
C ARG A 117 12.87 -1.48 -1.44
N VAL A 118 12.79 -1.22 -2.74
CA VAL A 118 11.85 -0.23 -3.33
C VAL A 118 10.40 -0.55 -2.98
N LEU A 119 9.98 -1.81 -3.14
CA LEU A 119 8.65 -2.25 -2.78
C LEU A 119 8.37 -2.10 -1.28
N ALA A 120 9.29 -2.55 -0.42
CA ALA A 120 9.15 -2.45 1.02
C ALA A 120 8.99 -1.00 1.48
N ARG A 121 9.83 -0.08 0.98
CA ARG A 121 9.74 1.35 1.33
C ARG A 121 8.48 2.01 0.78
N THR A 122 8.06 1.66 -0.43
CA THR A 122 6.84 2.22 -1.03
C THR A 122 5.60 1.74 -0.28
N SER A 123 5.56 0.46 0.11
CA SER A 123 4.50 -0.11 0.94
C SER A 123 4.45 0.57 2.32
N ALA A 124 5.59 0.68 3.01
CA ALA A 124 5.67 1.37 4.29
C ALA A 124 5.31 2.86 4.21
N ALA A 125 5.72 3.56 3.15
CA ALA A 125 5.33 4.95 2.93
C ALA A 125 3.82 5.10 2.73
N SER A 126 3.20 4.15 2.02
CA SER A 126 1.75 4.10 1.84
C SER A 126 1.03 3.87 3.16
N LEU A 127 1.50 2.91 3.97
CA LEU A 127 0.98 2.64 5.32
C LEU A 127 1.11 3.86 6.24
N LEU A 128 2.28 4.49 6.29
CA LEU A 128 2.51 5.70 7.09
C LEU A 128 1.62 6.85 6.63
N THR A 129 1.40 7.00 5.32
CA THR A 129 0.47 8.01 4.78
C THR A 129 -0.97 7.70 5.17
N PHE A 130 -1.38 6.42 5.12
CA PHE A 130 -2.72 5.97 5.51
C PHE A 130 -3.04 6.31 6.97
N VAL A 131 -2.08 6.13 7.88
CA VAL A 131 -2.25 6.49 9.29
C VAL A 131 -2.01 7.96 9.60
N GLY A 132 -1.65 8.78 8.61
CA GLY A 132 -1.43 10.22 8.75
C GLY A 132 0.02 10.66 8.99
N ASP A 133 0.98 9.73 9.19
CA ASP A 133 2.41 10.04 9.36
C ASP A 133 3.11 10.35 8.02
N ARG A 134 2.70 11.47 7.43
CA ARG A 134 3.22 11.95 6.13
C ARG A 134 4.70 12.32 6.20
N LYS A 135 5.20 12.72 7.37
CA LYS A 135 6.61 13.10 7.59
C LYS A 135 7.51 11.87 7.41
N SER A 136 7.27 10.82 8.19
CA SER A 136 8.04 9.58 8.08
C SER A 136 7.85 8.94 6.70
N ALA A 137 6.63 8.97 6.14
CA ALA A 137 6.37 8.45 4.80
C ALA A 137 7.27 9.08 3.73
N ARG A 138 7.44 10.42 3.76
CA ARG A 138 8.28 11.14 2.80
C ARG A 138 9.75 10.72 2.89
N GLU A 139 10.25 10.44 4.09
CA GLU A 139 11.64 10.04 4.31
C GLU A 139 11.98 8.63 3.79
N LEU A 140 10.97 7.83 3.47
CA LEU A 140 11.13 6.50 2.86
C LEU A 140 11.22 6.53 1.33
N LEU A 141 10.68 7.58 0.72
CA LEU A 141 10.57 7.74 -0.73
C LEU A 141 11.83 8.35 -1.35
N THR A 142 12.09 8.07 -2.62
CA THR A 142 13.19 8.71 -3.37
C THR A 142 12.91 10.20 -3.62
N PRO A 143 13.91 11.06 -3.85
CA PRO A 143 13.70 12.49 -4.14
C PRO A 143 12.66 12.76 -5.24
N ARG A 144 12.66 11.97 -6.33
CA ARG A 144 11.65 12.09 -7.39
C ARG A 144 10.24 11.76 -6.90
N GLN A 145 10.09 10.70 -6.10
CA GLN A 145 8.81 10.31 -5.52
C GLN A 145 8.32 11.34 -4.50
N GLN A 146 9.22 11.87 -3.66
CA GLN A 146 8.91 12.94 -2.69
C GLN A 146 8.35 14.19 -3.38
N THR A 147 8.87 14.55 -4.55
CA THR A 147 8.41 15.73 -5.30
C THR A 147 6.98 15.55 -5.80
N ARG A 148 6.61 14.35 -6.28
CA ARG A 148 5.24 14.03 -6.72
C ARG A 148 4.26 13.94 -5.56
N VAL A 149 4.65 13.29 -4.46
CA VAL A 149 3.81 13.21 -3.25
C VAL A 149 3.72 14.58 -2.55
N GLY A 150 4.69 15.46 -2.76
CA GLY A 150 4.74 16.81 -2.19
C GLY A 150 4.06 17.92 -2.99
N SER A 151 3.87 17.77 -4.31
CA SER A 151 3.31 18.83 -5.17
C SER A 151 1.79 19.05 -5.02
N GLU A 152 1.06 18.12 -4.39
CA GLU A 152 -0.40 18.25 -4.18
C GLU A 152 -0.78 18.79 -2.78
N TYR A 153 0.16 18.98 -1.85
CA TYR A 153 -0.16 19.07 -0.40
C TYR A 153 0.30 20.35 0.32
N ALA A 154 0.22 21.50 -0.35
CA ALA A 154 0.32 22.82 0.30
C ALA A 154 -1.02 23.57 0.29
N LEU A 155 -2.13 22.89 0.58
CA LEU A 155 -3.39 23.55 0.91
C LEU A 155 -3.51 23.63 2.45
N PRO A 156 -3.49 24.83 3.05
CA PRO A 156 -3.75 24.99 4.47
C PRO A 156 -5.14 24.43 4.82
N GLY A 157 -5.21 23.49 5.76
CA GLY A 157 -6.49 22.96 6.28
C GLY A 157 -6.84 21.51 5.89
N THR A 158 -5.95 20.76 5.23
CA THR A 158 -6.09 19.30 4.99
C THR A 158 -5.05 18.46 5.75
N ASP A 159 -4.42 19.06 6.77
CA ASP A 159 -3.58 18.35 7.72
C ASP A 159 -4.46 17.46 8.60
N THR A 160 -4.66 16.23 8.13
CA THR A 160 -4.91 15.09 9.00
C THR A 160 -3.62 14.89 9.78
N VAL A 161 -3.59 15.47 10.98
CA VAL A 161 -2.44 15.41 11.84
C VAL A 161 -2.32 13.99 12.39
N PHE A 162 -1.09 13.49 12.41
CA PHE A 162 -0.73 12.26 13.10
C PHE A 162 -0.59 12.58 14.59
N ASP A 163 -1.70 12.67 15.29
CA ASP A 163 -1.75 13.06 16.70
C ASP A 163 -2.79 12.29 17.50
N THR A 164 -3.39 11.24 16.95
CA THR A 164 -4.50 10.52 17.59
C THR A 164 -4.04 9.15 18.07
N GLY A 165 -4.18 8.88 19.37
CA GLY A 165 -3.86 7.61 20.01
C GLY A 165 -5.09 6.92 20.61
N VAL A 166 -5.04 5.59 20.71
CA VAL A 166 -6.08 4.80 21.41
C VAL A 166 -5.48 3.48 21.92
N VAL A 167 -6.01 2.95 23.01
CA VAL A 167 -5.63 1.63 23.53
C VAL A 167 -6.79 0.66 23.32
N LEU A 168 -6.59 -0.38 22.51
CA LEU A 168 -7.63 -1.36 22.20
C LEU A 168 -7.11 -2.78 22.43
N GLY A 169 -7.82 -3.60 23.22
CA GLY A 169 -7.37 -4.92 23.62
C GLY A 169 -6.02 -4.90 24.35
N GLY A 170 -5.74 -3.81 25.07
CA GLY A 170 -4.43 -3.55 25.70
C GLY A 170 -3.31 -3.17 24.73
N MET A 171 -3.59 -2.98 23.43
CA MET A 171 -2.62 -2.61 22.40
C MET A 171 -2.71 -1.11 22.12
N ARG A 172 -1.58 -0.40 22.13
CA ARG A 172 -1.54 1.04 21.88
C ARG A 172 -1.35 1.35 20.40
N PHE A 173 -2.36 1.98 19.82
CA PHE A 173 -2.37 2.46 18.44
C PHE A 173 -2.16 3.97 18.38
N ILE A 174 -1.57 4.41 17.27
CA ILE A 174 -1.41 5.81 16.92
C ILE A 174 -1.71 6.01 15.44
N GLY A 175 -2.26 7.16 15.08
CA GLY A 175 -2.63 7.47 13.73
C GLY A 175 -3.38 8.80 13.64
N THR A 176 -4.46 8.78 12.86
CA THR A 176 -5.28 9.94 12.57
C THR A 176 -6.75 9.56 12.60
N ASP A 177 -7.62 10.51 12.90
CA ASP A 177 -9.06 10.34 12.88
C ASP A 177 -9.75 11.33 11.93
N HIS A 178 -10.92 10.94 11.46
CA HIS A 178 -11.75 11.73 10.57
C HIS A 178 -13.20 11.65 11.02
N VAL A 179 -13.81 12.82 11.23
CA VAL A 179 -15.24 12.91 11.56
C VAL A 179 -16.02 13.31 10.31
N PHE A 180 -17.01 12.50 9.93
CA PHE A 180 -17.89 12.77 8.80
C PHE A 180 -19.36 12.51 9.16
N ARG A 181 -20.29 12.86 8.25
CA ARG A 181 -21.72 12.59 8.44
C ARG A 181 -22.17 11.46 7.54
N PHE A 182 -22.91 10.51 8.11
CA PHE A 182 -23.62 9.47 7.37
C PHE A 182 -25.11 9.56 7.72
N GLY A 183 -25.89 10.13 6.79
CA GLY A 183 -27.26 10.55 7.07
C GLY A 183 -27.32 11.61 8.17
N SER A 184 -28.13 11.36 9.21
CA SER A 184 -28.25 12.26 10.36
C SER A 184 -27.18 12.06 11.44
N ARG A 185 -26.36 11.00 11.36
CA ARG A 185 -25.37 10.65 12.39
C ARG A 185 -23.98 11.18 12.05
N ARG A 186 -23.24 11.62 13.08
CA ARG A 186 -21.79 11.88 12.97
C ARG A 186 -21.06 10.58 13.24
N MET A 187 -20.15 10.25 12.35
CA MET A 187 -19.31 9.05 12.40
C MET A 187 -17.88 9.48 12.60
N GLU A 188 -17.11 8.67 13.31
CA GLU A 188 -15.68 8.79 13.51
C GLU A 188 -14.99 7.59 12.85
N ALA A 189 -14.05 7.89 11.96
CA ALA A 189 -13.12 6.92 11.40
C ALA A 189 -11.76 7.11 12.06
N PHE A 190 -11.13 6.01 12.46
CA PHE A 190 -9.77 5.99 12.97
C PHE A 190 -8.91 5.15 12.02
N SER A 191 -7.78 5.70 11.57
CA SER A 191 -6.78 4.97 10.79
C SER A 191 -5.47 5.02 11.56
N GLY A 192 -4.95 3.86 11.96
CA GLY A 192 -3.80 3.80 12.84
C GLY A 192 -2.95 2.54 12.68
N VAL A 193 -1.87 2.48 13.45
CA VAL A 193 -0.94 1.35 13.51
C VAL A 193 -0.41 1.24 14.93
N LEU A 194 0.08 0.06 15.31
CA LEU A 194 0.71 -0.13 16.62
C LEU A 194 1.94 0.77 16.76
N VAL A 195 2.11 1.43 17.90
CA VAL A 195 3.23 2.36 18.16
C VAL A 195 4.59 1.72 17.86
N GLY A 196 4.80 0.46 18.28
CA GLY A 196 6.04 -0.27 18.03
C GLY A 196 6.31 -0.54 16.55
N LEU A 197 5.28 -0.88 15.76
CA LEU A 197 5.43 -1.08 14.31
C LEU A 197 5.75 0.24 13.61
N ARG A 198 5.08 1.34 14.00
CA ARG A 198 5.40 2.67 13.47
C ARG A 198 6.84 3.06 13.74
N GLN A 199 7.35 2.80 14.95
CA GLN A 199 8.72 3.13 15.32
C GLN A 199 9.73 2.42 14.41
N LEU A 200 9.55 1.12 14.18
CA LEU A 200 10.40 0.34 13.27
C LEU A 200 10.40 0.93 11.85
N LEU A 201 9.23 1.31 11.33
CA LEU A 201 9.12 1.92 10.00
C LEU A 201 9.79 3.30 9.93
N ALA A 202 9.60 4.14 10.96
CA ALA A 202 10.22 5.47 11.04
C ALA A 202 11.76 5.37 11.12
N GLU A 203 12.27 4.36 11.83
CA GLU A 203 13.70 4.06 11.96
C GLU A 203 14.28 3.31 10.74
N LYS A 204 13.45 3.03 9.71
CA LYS A 204 13.81 2.28 8.49
C LYS A 204 14.28 0.84 8.78
N ASP A 205 13.81 0.27 9.89
CA ASP A 205 14.02 -1.13 10.25
C ASP A 205 12.89 -2.01 9.70
N PHE A 206 12.94 -2.25 8.39
CA PHE A 206 11.97 -3.09 7.67
C PHE A 206 12.08 -4.56 8.05
N GLN A 207 13.29 -5.04 8.38
CA GLN A 207 13.49 -6.42 8.84
C GLN A 207 12.88 -6.64 10.22
N GLY A 208 13.10 -5.70 11.15
CA GLY A 208 12.45 -5.70 12.46
C GLY A 208 10.93 -5.64 12.33
N TYR A 209 10.41 -4.76 11.47
CA TYR A 209 8.99 -4.68 11.16
C TYR A 209 8.41 -6.02 10.66
N GLN A 210 9.03 -6.64 9.65
CA GLN A 210 8.57 -7.93 9.11
C GLN A 210 8.64 -9.06 10.15
N SER A 211 9.64 -9.03 11.03
CA SER A 211 9.79 -10.03 12.09
C SER A 211 8.74 -9.87 13.20
N ALA A 212 8.36 -8.63 13.53
CA ALA A 212 7.41 -8.33 14.59
C ALA A 212 5.95 -8.54 14.18
N LEU A 213 5.62 -8.29 12.90
CA LEU A 213 4.24 -8.25 12.40
C LEU A 213 3.42 -9.53 12.66
N PRO A 214 3.93 -10.77 12.44
CA PRO A 214 3.16 -11.98 12.73
C PRO A 214 2.75 -12.10 14.19
N SER A 215 3.62 -11.69 15.12
CA SER A 215 3.30 -11.70 16.55
C SER A 215 2.24 -10.65 16.90
N VAL A 216 2.30 -9.46 16.28
CA VAL A 216 1.26 -8.43 16.46
C VAL A 216 -0.09 -8.94 15.95
N GLN A 217 -0.13 -9.59 14.79
CA GLN A 217 -1.35 -10.15 14.22
C GLN A 217 -1.95 -11.26 15.08
N ALA A 218 -1.11 -12.14 15.64
CA ALA A 218 -1.56 -13.19 16.55
C ALA A 218 -2.20 -12.58 17.80
N VAL A 219 -1.56 -11.59 18.43
CA VAL A 219 -2.11 -10.92 19.61
C VAL A 219 -3.40 -10.16 19.27
N TRP A 220 -3.46 -9.50 18.11
CA TRP A 220 -4.69 -8.84 17.64
C TRP A 220 -5.83 -9.86 17.46
N ALA A 221 -5.57 -11.01 16.85
CA ALA A 221 -6.57 -12.05 16.66
C ALA A 221 -7.13 -12.55 18.00
N ASP A 222 -6.27 -12.75 18.99
CA ASP A 222 -6.67 -13.16 20.34
C ASP A 222 -7.47 -12.08 21.09
N ARG A 223 -7.14 -10.80 20.87
CA ARG A 223 -7.72 -9.63 21.56
C ARG A 223 -8.86 -8.96 20.79
N ARG A 224 -9.21 -9.47 19.61
CA ARG A 224 -10.13 -8.80 18.68
C ARG A 224 -11.48 -8.47 19.31
N GLN A 225 -12.06 -9.39 20.09
CA GLN A 225 -13.36 -9.16 20.73
C GLN A 225 -13.30 -8.04 21.78
N GLU A 226 -12.22 -7.98 22.57
CA GLU A 226 -12.00 -6.90 23.54
C GLU A 226 -11.83 -5.56 22.81
N ALA A 227 -11.02 -5.53 21.76
CA ALA A 227 -10.80 -4.33 20.94
C ALA A 227 -12.08 -3.81 20.26
N GLU A 228 -12.92 -4.71 19.71
CA GLU A 228 -14.21 -4.34 19.11
C GLU A 228 -15.18 -3.75 20.17
N ALA A 229 -15.22 -4.34 21.37
CA ALA A 229 -16.05 -3.85 22.47
C ALA A 229 -15.58 -2.49 22.99
N GLU A 230 -14.26 -2.30 23.15
CA GLU A 230 -13.65 -1.03 23.58
C GLU A 230 -13.82 0.06 22.52
N TRP A 231 -13.70 -0.28 21.24
CA TRP A 231 -13.93 0.67 20.15
C TRP A 231 -15.40 1.11 20.04
N GLY A 232 -16.34 0.19 20.27
CA GLY A 232 -17.78 0.48 20.23
C GLY A 232 -18.35 0.61 18.80
N GLY A 233 -17.66 0.02 17.82
CA GLY A 233 -18.02 0.04 16.41
C GLY A 233 -17.33 -1.10 15.66
N VAL A 234 -17.20 -0.96 14.33
CA VAL A 234 -16.43 -1.92 13.53
C VAL A 234 -14.97 -1.50 13.53
N ILE A 235 -14.06 -2.43 13.83
CA ILE A 235 -12.62 -2.20 13.71
C ILE A 235 -11.94 -3.45 13.16
N ALA A 236 -10.98 -3.25 12.26
CA ALA A 236 -10.25 -4.35 11.62
C ALA A 236 -8.78 -4.00 11.48
N MET A 237 -7.92 -5.02 11.56
CA MET A 237 -6.50 -4.94 11.24
C MET A 237 -6.25 -5.63 9.90
N ASP A 238 -5.49 -4.99 9.02
CA ASP A 238 -5.03 -5.56 7.77
C ASP A 238 -3.74 -6.39 7.95
N THR A 239 -3.35 -7.11 6.91
CA THR A 239 -2.17 -7.96 6.83
C THR A 239 -0.85 -7.21 6.98
N ASP A 240 -0.84 -5.88 6.86
CA ASP A 240 0.31 -5.02 7.15
C ASP A 240 0.25 -4.40 8.57
N GLY A 241 -0.75 -4.74 9.38
CA GLY A 241 -0.88 -4.20 10.74
C GLY A 241 -1.51 -2.80 10.80
N ALA A 242 -1.96 -2.24 9.67
CA ALA A 242 -2.86 -1.11 9.65
C ALA A 242 -4.17 -1.46 10.36
N VAL A 243 -4.74 -0.51 11.09
CA VAL A 243 -6.06 -0.64 11.71
C VAL A 243 -6.98 0.45 11.17
N LEU A 244 -8.18 0.03 10.77
CA LEU A 244 -9.28 0.92 10.39
C LEU A 244 -10.48 0.68 11.30
N GLY A 245 -10.88 1.70 12.04
CA GLY A 245 -12.06 1.72 12.89
C GLY A 245 -13.13 2.68 12.36
N LEU A 246 -14.40 2.30 12.47
CA LEU A 246 -15.57 3.12 12.18
C LEU A 246 -16.59 3.00 13.31
N ARG A 247 -17.03 4.12 13.86
CA ARG A 247 -18.06 4.16 14.92
C ARG A 247 -18.91 5.44 14.88
N PRO A 248 -20.11 5.46 15.49
CA PRO A 248 -20.80 6.71 15.78
C PRO A 248 -19.96 7.56 16.75
N MET A 249 -19.92 8.87 16.53
CA MET A 249 -19.17 9.79 17.39
C MET A 249 -19.68 9.72 18.85
N GLY A 250 -18.76 9.64 19.81
CA GLY A 250 -19.07 9.58 21.25
C GLY A 250 -19.42 8.20 21.80
N VAL A 251 -19.10 7.12 21.06
CA VAL A 251 -19.28 5.73 21.49
C VAL A 251 -17.90 5.09 21.69
N GLY A 252 -17.74 4.21 22.69
CA GLY A 252 -16.47 3.51 22.96
C GLY A 252 -15.43 4.36 23.69
N GLN A 253 -14.19 3.89 23.74
CA GLN A 253 -13.07 4.61 24.36
C GLN A 253 -12.75 5.91 23.62
N GLU A 254 -12.48 6.99 24.35
CA GLU A 254 -12.07 8.25 23.75
C GLU A 254 -10.68 8.16 23.10
N LEU A 255 -10.53 8.87 22.00
CA LEU A 255 -9.24 9.04 21.34
C LEU A 255 -8.40 10.04 22.15
N GLU A 256 -7.15 9.69 22.42
CA GLU A 256 -6.20 10.55 23.13
C GLU A 256 -5.42 11.40 22.14
N TYR A 257 -5.37 12.71 22.39
CA TYR A 257 -4.48 13.59 21.66
C TYR A 257 -3.03 13.39 22.12
N THR A 258 -2.20 12.83 21.25
CA THR A 258 -0.79 12.50 21.51
C THR A 258 0.18 13.64 21.16
N GLY A 259 -0.30 14.68 20.48
CA GLY A 259 0.50 15.83 20.06
C GLY A 259 1.40 15.54 18.84
N PRO A 260 2.02 16.57 18.24
CA PRO A 260 2.90 16.38 17.09
C PRO A 260 4.21 15.67 17.51
N HIS A 261 4.54 14.57 16.81
CA HIS A 261 5.75 13.76 16.98
C HIS A 261 6.90 14.12 16.01
#